data_AF-A0A2S6AQD7-F1
#
_entry.id   AF-A0A2S6AQD7-F1
#
_cell.length_a   1.000
_cell.length_b   1.000
_cell.length_c   1.000
_cell.angle_alpha   90.00
_cell.angle_beta   90.00
_cell.angle_gamma   90.00
#
_symmetry.space_group_name_H-M   'P 1'
#
loop_
_entity.id
_entity.type
_entity.pdbx_description
1 polymer ?
#
loop_
_entity_poly.entity_id
_entity_poly.type
_entity_poly.pdbx_seq_one_letter_code
_entity_poly.pdbx_strand_id
1 'polypeptide(L)'
;MSSAGLVPVIGSSIVERTQSSHLAQSLAPEPAFRGAGRLTALALALGVPAGVNLLIAVVVLVRPHPDISTAAIVVGMFGLALLLALPSLLILWFAFRRLRRSARIRRGAPAAYAVWRAGVYCHRCGMCFWPFAPAAGIPVRHPVPPGGFQGIVWNTGGYLNDA
;
A
#
# COMPACT_ATOMS: atom_id res chain seq x y z
N MET A 1 56.33 -13.57 4.81
CA MET A 1 55.30 -12.64 5.32
C MET A 1 54.40 -12.28 4.14
N SER A 2 53.26 -12.95 3.97
CA SER A 2 52.35 -12.68 2.85
C SER A 2 51.28 -11.67 3.28
N SER A 3 51.29 -10.51 2.62
CA SER A 3 50.26 -9.48 2.71
C SER A 3 49.02 -9.96 1.94
N ALA A 4 48.02 -10.47 2.66
CA ALA A 4 46.72 -10.78 2.07
C ALA A 4 45.92 -9.47 1.96
N GLY A 5 45.92 -8.89 0.76
CA GLY A 5 45.09 -7.73 0.44
C GLY A 5 43.61 -8.10 0.46
N LEU A 6 42.83 -7.40 1.30
CA LEU A 6 41.37 -7.50 1.32
C LEU A 6 40.81 -6.80 0.08
N VAL A 7 40.32 -7.57 -0.89
CA VAL A 7 39.57 -7.03 -2.03
C VAL A 7 38.10 -6.90 -1.62
N PRO A 8 37.53 -5.69 -1.56
CA PRO A 8 36.12 -5.52 -1.23
C PRO A 8 35.27 -6.04 -2.40
N VAL A 9 34.45 -7.06 -2.12
CA VAL A 9 33.41 -7.53 -3.04
C VAL A 9 32.29 -6.50 -3.05
N ILE A 10 32.35 -5.57 -4.00
CA ILE A 10 31.26 -4.63 -4.26
C ILE A 10 30.16 -5.42 -4.97
N GLY A 11 29.13 -5.84 -4.21
CA GLY A 11 27.97 -6.51 -4.77
C GLY A 11 27.20 -5.55 -5.69
N SER A 12 27.13 -5.86 -6.98
CA SER A 12 26.23 -5.17 -7.91
C SER A 12 24.80 -5.61 -7.60
N SER A 13 23.99 -4.73 -7.01
CA SER A 13 22.55 -4.98 -6.92
C SER A 13 21.91 -4.69 -8.28
N ILE A 14 21.35 -5.73 -8.91
CA ILE A 14 20.56 -5.56 -10.13
C ILE A 14 19.20 -5.02 -9.71
N VAL A 15 18.97 -3.73 -9.94
CA VAL A 15 17.66 -3.12 -9.76
C VAL A 15 16.91 -3.22 -11.08
N GLU A 16 16.05 -4.22 -11.20
CA GLU A 16 15.12 -4.30 -12.32
C GLU A 16 14.05 -3.22 -12.19
N ARG A 17 13.97 -2.32 -13.17
CA ARG A 17 12.94 -1.29 -13.27
C ARG A 17 12.13 -1.52 -14.54
N THR A 18 10.91 -2.01 -14.38
CA THR A 18 9.94 -2.12 -15.47
C THR A 18 9.38 -0.74 -15.81
N GLN A 19 9.63 -0.26 -17.03
CA GLN A 19 8.98 0.92 -17.56
C GLN A 19 7.83 0.50 -18.48
N SER A 20 6.62 0.93 -18.14
CA SER A 20 5.43 0.77 -18.98
C SER A 20 5.25 2.01 -19.85
N SER A 21 4.93 1.83 -21.13
CA SER A 21 4.57 2.95 -22.00
C SER A 21 3.32 3.68 -21.48
N HIS A 22 3.17 4.95 -21.84
CA HIS A 22 2.01 5.76 -21.47
C HIS A 22 0.69 5.09 -21.92
N LEU A 23 0.70 4.46 -23.11
CA LEU A 23 -0.44 3.70 -23.61
C LEU A 23 -0.77 2.51 -22.71
N ALA A 24 0.23 1.72 -22.32
CA ALA A 24 0.03 0.58 -21.43
C ALA A 24 -0.53 1.00 -20.06
N GLN A 25 -0.11 2.15 -19.52
CA GLN A 25 -0.68 2.70 -18.28
C GLN A 25 -2.13 3.15 -18.45
N SER A 26 -2.46 3.80 -19.58
CA SER A 26 -3.82 4.24 -19.87
C SER A 26 -4.80 3.10 -20.13
N LEU A 27 -4.28 1.91 -20.45
CA LEU A 27 -5.05 0.68 -20.66
C LEU A 27 -4.89 -0.32 -19.52
N ALA A 28 -4.34 0.10 -18.36
CA ALA A 28 -4.12 -0.84 -17.27
C ALA A 28 -5.45 -1.35 -16.68
N PRO A 29 -5.62 -2.68 -16.52
CA PRO A 29 -6.86 -3.26 -16.00
C PRO A 29 -7.11 -2.91 -14.52
N GLU A 30 -6.04 -2.61 -13.79
CA GLU A 30 -6.06 -2.33 -12.36
C GLU A 30 -5.26 -1.06 -12.05
N PRO A 31 -5.65 -0.28 -11.04
CA PRO A 31 -4.87 0.85 -10.57
C PRO A 31 -3.56 0.38 -9.94
N ALA A 32 -2.51 1.21 -10.04
CA ALA A 32 -1.19 0.87 -9.53
C ALA A 32 -1.21 0.57 -8.02
N PHE A 33 -0.92 -0.67 -7.65
CA PHE A 33 -0.73 -1.06 -6.25
C PHE A 33 0.60 -0.53 -5.74
N ARG A 34 0.56 0.36 -4.75
CA ARG A 34 1.76 0.62 -3.95
C ARG A 34 1.71 -0.30 -2.72
N GLY A 35 2.62 -1.26 -2.64
CA GLY A 35 2.71 -2.18 -1.50
C GLY A 35 2.77 -1.43 -0.15
N ALA A 36 2.04 -1.90 0.86
CA ALA A 36 2.03 -1.30 2.19
C ALA A 36 3.17 -1.81 3.10
N GLY A 37 3.97 -2.78 2.62
CA GLY A 37 4.97 -3.50 3.42
C GLY A 37 6.00 -2.62 4.11
N ARG A 38 6.53 -1.59 3.44
CA ARG A 38 7.49 -0.65 4.07
C ARG A 38 6.83 0.21 5.14
N LEU A 39 5.56 0.59 4.97
CA LEU A 39 4.81 1.37 5.95
C LEU A 39 4.45 0.52 7.17
N THR A 40 4.06 -0.74 6.97
CA THR A 40 3.81 -1.68 8.08
C THR A 40 5.10 -1.99 8.85
N ALA A 41 6.22 -2.20 8.16
CA ALA A 41 7.51 -2.44 8.79
C ALA A 41 7.98 -1.23 9.61
N LEU A 42 7.82 0.00 9.07
CA LEU A 42 8.15 1.23 9.79
C LEU A 42 7.23 1.44 11.01
N ALA A 43 5.93 1.17 10.88
CA ALA A 43 4.99 1.24 12.00
C ALA A 43 5.38 0.27 13.13
N LEU A 44 5.76 -0.96 12.78
CA LEU A 44 6.24 -1.97 13.73
C LEU A 44 7.55 -1.52 14.41
N ALA A 45 8.51 -1.02 13.64
CA ALA A 45 9.79 -0.54 14.18
C ALA A 45 9.60 0.59 15.19
N LEU A 46 8.68 1.52 14.94
CA LEU A 46 8.34 2.60 15.88
C LEU A 46 7.45 2.13 17.04
N GLY A 47 6.61 1.11 16.84
CA GLY A 47 5.68 0.60 17.85
C GLY A 47 6.36 -0.24 18.95
N VAL A 48 7.43 -0.97 18.61
CA VAL A 48 8.19 -1.80 19.57
C VAL A 48 8.70 -1.00 20.79
N PRO A 49 9.42 0.13 20.64
CA PRO A 49 9.90 0.88 21.80
C PRO A 49 8.76 1.48 22.64
N ALA A 50 7.64 1.87 22.02
CA ALA A 50 6.45 2.32 22.74
C ALA A 50 5.83 1.19 23.59
N GLY A 51 5.76 -0.03 23.04
CA GLY A 51 5.29 -1.22 23.76
C GLY A 51 6.20 -1.61 24.93
N VAL A 52 7.52 -1.55 24.73
CA VAL A 52 8.52 -1.79 25.79
C VAL A 52 8.37 -0.77 26.91
N ASN A 53 8.22 0.52 26.59
CA ASN A 53 8.02 1.57 27.60
C ASN A 53 6.72 1.38 28.41
N LEU A 54 5.64 0.94 27.75
CA LEU A 54 4.39 0.59 28.43
C LEU A 54 4.54 -0.60 29.39
N LEU A 55 5.26 -1.65 28.97
CA LEU A 55 5.53 -2.80 29.85
C LEU A 55 6.35 -2.40 31.07
N ILE A 56 7.38 -1.56 30.89
CA ILE A 56 8.17 -1.02 32.00
C ILE A 56 7.27 -0.18 32.92
N ALA A 57 6.34 0.61 32.39
CA ALA A 57 5.37 1.38 33.17
C ALA A 57 4.47 0.51 34.05
N VAL A 58 3.93 -0.57 33.48
CA VAL A 58 3.11 -1.51 34.25
C VAL A 58 3.93 -2.18 35.36
N VAL A 59 5.16 -2.62 35.07
CA VAL A 59 6.04 -3.26 36.07
C VAL A 59 6.36 -2.32 37.23
N VAL A 60 6.69 -1.06 36.93
CA VAL A 60 6.98 -0.03 37.94
C VAL A 60 5.74 0.32 38.77
N LEU A 61 4.54 0.32 38.16
CA LEU A 61 3.29 0.54 38.90
C LEU A 61 2.95 -0.58 39.88
N VAL A 62 3.26 -1.84 39.51
CA VAL A 62 3.02 -3.02 40.37
C VAL A 62 4.01 -3.09 41.53
N ARG A 63 5.20 -2.50 41.39
CA ARG A 63 6.22 -2.41 42.46
C ARG A 63 6.68 -0.96 42.65
N PRO A 64 5.83 -0.09 43.21
CA PRO A 64 6.16 1.31 43.39
C PRO A 64 7.31 1.47 44.39
N HIS A 65 8.31 2.28 44.03
CA HIS A 65 9.33 2.69 44.98
C HIS A 65 8.72 3.65 46.01
N PRO A 66 9.06 3.52 47.31
CA PRO A 66 8.45 4.31 48.38
C PRO A 66 8.75 5.82 48.28
N ASP A 67 9.82 6.20 47.58
CA ASP A 67 10.31 7.59 47.53
C ASP A 67 9.81 8.39 46.31
N ILE A 68 9.02 7.78 45.43
CA ILE A 68 8.59 8.41 44.17
C ILE A 68 7.07 8.51 44.14
N SER A 69 6.55 9.72 43.87
CA SER A 69 5.13 9.93 43.68
C SER A 69 4.61 9.10 42.51
N THR A 70 3.63 8.24 42.77
CA THR A 70 2.94 7.43 41.76
C THR A 70 2.33 8.28 40.65
N ALA A 71 1.86 9.49 40.98
CA ALA A 71 1.36 10.46 40.00
C ALA A 71 2.45 10.91 39.01
N ALA A 72 3.68 11.11 39.47
CA ALA A 72 4.80 11.49 38.59
C ALA A 72 5.20 10.35 37.65
N ILE A 73 5.16 9.10 38.12
CA ILE A 73 5.42 7.90 37.31
C ILE A 73 4.35 7.76 36.21
N VAL A 74 3.07 7.93 36.58
CA VAL A 74 1.96 7.84 35.61
C VAL A 74 2.11 8.93 34.55
N VAL A 75 2.28 10.19 34.94
CA VAL A 75 2.37 11.31 33.98
C VAL A 75 3.61 11.19 33.09
N GLY A 76 4.78 10.90 33.66
CA GLY A 76 6.02 10.81 32.89
C GLY A 76 6.05 9.64 31.92
N MET A 77 5.70 8.44 32.39
CA MET A 77 5.89 7.22 31.59
C MET A 77 4.75 6.99 30.61
N PHE A 78 3.50 7.27 30.99
CA PHE A 78 2.39 7.21 30.03
C PHE A 78 2.43 8.37 29.04
N GLY A 79 2.88 9.57 29.45
CA GLY A 79 3.09 10.70 28.55
C GLY A 79 4.13 10.39 27.48
N LEU A 80 5.28 9.83 27.88
CA LEU A 80 6.32 9.39 26.94
C LEU A 80 5.83 8.24 26.05
N ALA A 81 5.13 7.24 26.62
CA ALA A 81 4.58 6.15 25.83
C ALA A 81 3.59 6.63 24.78
N LEU A 82 2.71 7.58 25.11
CA LEU A 82 1.73 8.14 24.18
C LEU A 82 2.45 8.89 23.04
N LEU A 83 3.49 9.65 23.35
CA LEU A 83 4.26 10.42 22.38
C LEU A 83 4.99 9.53 21.36
N LEU A 84 5.51 8.38 21.79
CA LEU A 84 6.08 7.37 20.89
C LEU A 84 5.00 6.54 20.17
N ALA A 85 3.86 6.27 20.81
CA ALA A 85 2.78 5.45 20.25
C ALA A 85 1.97 6.18 19.17
N LEU A 86 1.76 7.50 19.31
CA LEU A 86 0.94 8.26 18.36
C LEU A 86 1.39 8.12 16.89
N PRO A 87 2.67 8.35 16.53
CA PRO A 87 3.10 8.23 15.14
C PRO A 87 3.01 6.78 14.63
N SER A 88 3.29 5.78 15.48
CA SER A 88 3.17 4.37 15.07
C SER A 88 1.71 3.97 14.80
N LEU A 89 0.77 4.41 15.65
CA LEU A 89 -0.66 4.19 15.45
C LEU A 89 -1.18 4.87 14.17
N LEU A 90 -0.76 6.11 13.90
CA LEU A 90 -1.13 6.81 12.67
C LEU A 90 -0.61 6.08 11.43
N ILE A 91 0.65 5.66 11.40
CA ILE A 91 1.22 4.92 10.27
C ILE A 91 0.50 3.58 10.10
N LEU A 92 0.22 2.87 11.20
CA LEU A 92 -0.52 1.60 11.17
C LEU A 92 -1.94 1.79 10.62
N TRP A 93 -2.63 2.84 11.04
CA TRP A 93 -3.96 3.20 10.53
C TRP A 93 -3.94 3.46 9.03
N PHE A 94 -2.97 4.25 8.54
CA PHE A 94 -2.79 4.49 7.10
C PHE A 94 -2.46 3.20 6.34
N ALA A 95 -1.58 2.37 6.88
CA ALA A 95 -1.24 1.07 6.31
C ALA A 95 -2.48 0.16 6.22
N PHE A 96 -3.30 0.13 7.26
CA PHE A 96 -4.52 -0.66 7.30
C PHE A 96 -5.58 -0.16 6.32
N ARG A 97 -5.80 1.15 6.23
CA ARG A 97 -6.66 1.75 5.19
C ARG A 97 -6.20 1.36 3.79
N ARG A 98 -4.88 1.38 3.54
CA ARG A 98 -4.28 0.98 2.26
C ARG A 98 -4.39 -0.52 1.98
N LEU A 99 -4.26 -1.37 3.00
CA LEU A 99 -4.48 -2.82 2.91
C LEU A 99 -5.94 -3.13 2.59
N ARG A 100 -6.90 -2.47 3.27
CA ARG A 100 -8.33 -2.62 2.98
C ARG A 100 -8.65 -2.23 1.55
N ARG A 101 -8.14 -1.08 1.08
CA ARG A 101 -8.29 -0.65 -0.32
C ARG A 101 -7.70 -1.68 -1.28
N SER A 102 -6.50 -2.17 -1.00
CA SER A 102 -5.85 -3.20 -1.83
C SER A 102 -6.65 -4.51 -1.85
N ALA A 103 -7.23 -4.92 -0.73
CA ALA A 103 -8.08 -6.10 -0.64
C ALA A 103 -9.42 -5.92 -1.37
N ARG A 104 -9.96 -4.70 -1.47
CA ARG A 104 -11.12 -4.42 -2.33
C ARG A 104 -10.75 -4.52 -3.80
N ILE A 105 -9.63 -3.91 -4.21
CA ILE A 105 -9.17 -3.97 -5.61
C ILE A 105 -8.97 -5.44 -6.03
N ARG A 106 -8.30 -6.26 -5.20
CA ARG A 106 -8.15 -7.71 -5.46
C ARG A 106 -9.47 -8.48 -5.56
N ARG A 107 -10.53 -8.02 -4.89
CA ARG A 107 -11.87 -8.63 -5.00
C ARG A 107 -12.55 -8.27 -6.32
N GLY A 108 -12.36 -7.05 -6.81
CA GLY A 108 -12.90 -6.58 -8.10
C GLY A 108 -12.06 -6.95 -9.32
N ALA A 109 -10.80 -7.35 -9.11
CA ALA A 109 -9.82 -7.74 -10.13
C ALA A 109 -10.38 -8.68 -11.21
N PRO A 110 -11.04 -9.81 -10.86
CA PRO A 110 -11.52 -10.73 -11.87
C PRO A 110 -12.61 -10.13 -12.77
N ALA A 111 -13.50 -9.31 -12.21
CA ALA A 111 -14.58 -8.67 -12.94
C ALA A 111 -14.06 -7.58 -13.89
N ALA A 112 -13.17 -6.72 -13.40
CA ALA A 112 -12.48 -5.72 -14.24
C ALA A 112 -11.69 -6.38 -15.36
N TYR A 113 -10.95 -7.44 -15.05
CA TYR A 113 -10.15 -8.18 -16.04
C TYR A 113 -11.01 -8.85 -17.11
N ALA A 114 -12.19 -9.36 -16.76
CA ALA A 114 -13.13 -9.96 -17.71
C ALA A 114 -13.66 -8.95 -18.74
N VAL A 115 -13.88 -7.69 -18.33
CA VAL A 115 -14.27 -6.60 -19.24
C VAL A 115 -13.08 -6.12 -20.06
N TRP A 116 -11.92 -5.97 -19.41
CA TRP A 116 -10.69 -5.53 -20.04
C TRP A 116 -10.26 -6.47 -21.19
N ARG A 117 -10.24 -7.78 -20.94
CA ARG A 117 -9.83 -8.80 -21.94
C ARG A 117 -10.75 -8.86 -23.17
N ALA A 118 -11.99 -8.37 -23.03
CA ALA A 118 -12.96 -8.34 -24.13
C ALA A 118 -12.82 -7.07 -24.98
N GLY A 119 -12.08 -6.07 -24.52
CA GLY A 119 -11.82 -4.84 -25.25
C GLY A 119 -10.76 -5.03 -26.34
N VAL A 120 -10.89 -4.26 -27.42
CA VAL A 120 -9.92 -4.22 -28.51
C VAL A 120 -9.41 -2.79 -28.66
N TYR A 121 -8.09 -2.65 -28.80
CA TYR A 121 -7.43 -1.38 -29.09
C TYR A 121 -7.07 -1.30 -30.57
N CYS A 122 -7.49 -0.24 -31.26
CA CYS A 122 -7.10 0.04 -32.63
C CYS A 122 -5.87 0.95 -32.64
N HIS A 123 -4.73 0.43 -33.09
CA HIS A 123 -3.49 1.22 -33.19
C HIS A 123 -3.62 2.38 -34.20
N ARG A 124 -4.38 2.20 -35.29
CA ARG A 124 -4.58 3.23 -36.32
C ARG A 124 -5.39 4.43 -35.81
N CYS A 125 -6.45 4.18 -35.07
CA CYS A 125 -7.37 5.22 -34.59
C CYS A 125 -7.05 5.71 -33.18
N GLY A 126 -6.24 4.97 -32.42
CA GLY A 126 -5.94 5.28 -31.02
C GLY A 126 -7.12 5.08 -30.05
N MET A 127 -8.17 4.38 -30.48
CA MET A 127 -9.41 4.18 -29.73
C MET A 127 -9.60 2.73 -29.29
N CYS A 128 -10.34 2.55 -28.20
CA CYS A 128 -10.75 1.25 -27.68
C CYS A 128 -12.23 1.02 -27.97
N PHE A 129 -12.63 -0.23 -28.18
CA PHE A 129 -14.03 -0.60 -28.32
C PHE A 129 -14.26 -2.03 -27.85
N TRP A 130 -15.52 -2.38 -27.58
CA TRP A 130 -15.92 -3.76 -27.28
C TRP A 130 -16.73 -4.35 -28.45
N PRO A 131 -16.34 -5.51 -29.00
CA PRO A 131 -17.09 -6.16 -30.07
C PRO A 131 -18.40 -6.79 -29.58
N PHE A 132 -18.46 -7.20 -28.32
CA PHE A 132 -19.64 -7.75 -27.62
C PHE A 132 -19.74 -7.16 -26.21
N ALA A 133 -20.89 -7.29 -25.53
CA ALA A 133 -21.07 -6.85 -24.15
C ALA A 133 -20.62 -7.96 -23.17
N PRO A 134 -19.45 -7.86 -22.50
CA PRO A 134 -19.07 -8.85 -21.49
C PRO A 134 -19.83 -8.67 -20.16
N ALA A 135 -20.45 -7.51 -19.95
CA ALA A 135 -21.26 -7.18 -18.77
C ALA A 135 -22.31 -6.10 -19.13
N ALA A 136 -23.33 -5.95 -18.28
CA ALA A 136 -24.36 -4.93 -18.45
C ALA A 136 -23.78 -3.50 -18.34
N GLY A 137 -24.26 -2.59 -19.17
CA GLY A 137 -23.87 -1.17 -19.13
C GLY A 137 -22.58 -0.82 -19.90
N ILE A 138 -22.00 -1.77 -20.65
CA ILE A 138 -20.81 -1.50 -21.47
C ILE A 138 -21.22 -1.00 -22.86
N PRO A 139 -20.62 0.09 -23.36
CA PRO A 139 -20.92 0.63 -24.69
C PRO A 139 -20.31 -0.26 -25.78
N VAL A 140 -21.11 -1.16 -26.34
CA VAL A 140 -20.71 -2.08 -27.42
C VAL A 140 -20.55 -1.34 -28.73
N ARG A 141 -19.49 -1.64 -29.49
CA ARG A 141 -19.19 -1.06 -30.83
C ARG A 141 -19.08 0.47 -30.87
N HIS A 142 -19.01 1.12 -29.71
CA HIS A 142 -18.74 2.55 -29.62
C HIS A 142 -17.24 2.78 -29.37
N PRO A 143 -16.61 3.70 -30.11
CA PRO A 143 -15.22 4.06 -29.87
C PRO A 143 -15.12 4.87 -28.58
N VAL A 144 -14.22 4.45 -27.68
CA VAL A 144 -13.95 5.09 -26.40
C VAL A 144 -12.45 5.43 -26.33
N PRO A 145 -12.08 6.64 -25.86
CA PRO A 145 -10.67 6.96 -25.65
C PRO A 145 -10.08 6.10 -24.52
N PRO A 146 -8.75 5.87 -24.50
CA PRO A 146 -8.10 5.01 -23.49
C PRO A 146 -8.46 5.34 -22.04
N GLY A 147 -8.52 6.62 -21.66
CA GLY A 147 -8.92 7.03 -20.31
C GLY A 147 -10.38 6.69 -19.97
N GLY A 148 -11.30 6.80 -20.95
CA GLY A 148 -12.70 6.40 -20.79
C GLY A 148 -12.84 4.88 -20.71
N PHE A 149 -12.05 4.13 -21.49
CA PHE A 149 -11.98 2.67 -21.43
C PHE A 149 -11.55 2.20 -20.04
N GLN A 150 -10.48 2.78 -19.50
CA GLN A 150 -10.00 2.50 -18.15
C GLN A 150 -11.05 2.84 -17.09
N GLY A 151 -11.71 3.99 -17.21
CA GLY A 151 -12.81 4.35 -16.31
C GLY A 151 -13.92 3.32 -16.27
N ILE A 152 -14.37 2.81 -17.43
CA ILE A 152 -15.40 1.75 -17.52
C ILE A 152 -14.91 0.46 -16.86
N VAL A 153 -13.68 0.01 -17.19
CA VAL A 153 -13.08 -1.20 -16.61
C VAL A 153 -12.99 -1.11 -15.08
N TRP A 154 -12.51 0.02 -14.57
CA TRP A 154 -12.38 0.27 -13.14
C TRP A 154 -13.72 0.43 -12.43
N ASN A 155 -14.74 0.98 -13.10
CA ASN A 155 -16.09 1.03 -12.58
C ASN A 155 -16.66 -0.38 -12.39
N THR A 156 -16.47 -1.27 -13.38
CA THR A 156 -16.90 -2.68 -13.24
C THR A 156 -16.16 -3.41 -12.12
N GLY A 157 -14.87 -3.10 -11.91
CA GLY A 157 -14.11 -3.60 -10.76
C GLY A 157 -14.52 -2.98 -9.41
N GLY A 158 -15.38 -1.96 -9.40
CA GLY A 158 -15.76 -1.24 -8.18
C GLY A 158 -14.65 -0.38 -7.58
N TYR A 159 -13.66 0.04 -8.37
CA TYR A 159 -12.50 0.80 -7.88
C TYR A 159 -12.79 2.30 -7.72
N LEU A 160 -13.79 2.82 -8.43
CA LEU A 160 -14.11 4.25 -8.51
C LEU A 160 -15.03 4.76 -7.38
N ASN A 161 -15.58 3.88 -6.55
CA ASN A 161 -16.56 4.24 -5.51
C ASN A 161 -15.96 4.94 -4.26
N ASP A 162 -14.68 5.34 -4.29
CA ASP A 162 -13.95 5.88 -3.13
C ASP A 162 -13.31 7.26 -3.43
N ALA A 163 -13.99 8.15 -4.14
CA ALA A 163 -13.63 9.58 -4.21
C ALA A 163 -14.26 10.35 -3.04
#